data_AF-A0AAD7IUJ3-F1
#
_entry.id   AF-A0AAD7IUJ3-F1
#
_cell.length_a   1.000
_cell.length_b   1.000
_cell.length_c   1.000
_cell.angle_alpha   90.00
_cell.angle_beta   90.00
_cell.angle_gamma   90.00
#
_symmetry.space_group_name_H-M   'P 1'
#
loop_
_entity.id
_entity.type
_entity.pdbx_description
1 polymer ?
#
loop_
_entity_poly.entity_id
_entity_poly.type
_entity_poly.pdbx_seq_one_letter_code
_entity_poly.pdbx_strand_id
1 'polypeptide(L)' 'NSAWHAQKWRCELDRDALTPMIVHGTHHFYVDEIARCRNGDLVIPLRWGIYKGAMHADAFKVHVSD' A
#
# COMPACT_ATOMS: atom_id res chain seq x y z
N ASN A 1 -26.09 2.58 12.14
CA ASN A 1 -25.78 3.78 11.33
C ASN A 1 -24.26 3.99 11.28
N SER A 2 -23.52 3.00 10.76
CA SER A 2 -22.05 2.91 10.97
C SER A 2 -21.24 2.67 9.69
N ALA A 3 -21.90 2.27 8.60
CA ALA A 3 -21.25 2.02 7.32
C ALA A 3 -20.82 3.31 6.60
N TRP A 4 -21.57 4.41 6.78
CA TRP A 4 -21.31 5.67 6.08
C TRP A 4 -20.06 6.40 6.59
N HIS A 5 -19.78 6.32 7.90
CA HIS A 5 -18.55 6.87 8.49
C HIS A 5 -17.30 6.12 7.99
N ALA A 6 -17.38 4.80 7.81
CA ALA A 6 -16.27 4.00 7.30
C ALA A 6 -15.95 4.28 5.83
N GLN A 7 -16.94 4.75 5.05
CA GLN A 7 -16.78 5.08 3.64
C GLN A 7 -16.13 6.47 3.45
N LYS A 8 -16.47 7.45 4.29
CA LYS A 8 -15.77 8.74 4.30
C LYS A 8 -14.28 8.61 4.62
N TRP A 9 -13.91 7.79 5.61
CA TRP A 9 -12.50 7.55 5.94
C TRP A 9 -11.71 6.88 4.80
N ARG A 10 -12.36 6.10 3.93
CA ARG A 10 -11.69 5.50 2.75
C ARG A 10 -11.50 6.50 1.60
N CYS A 11 -12.33 7.54 1.53
CA CYS A 11 -12.33 8.51 0.44
C CYS A 11 -11.61 9.82 0.79
N GLU A 12 -11.61 10.22 2.06
CA GLU A 12 -11.07 11.51 2.55
C GLU A 12 -9.70 11.37 3.23
N LEU A 13 -9.12 10.16 3.32
CA LEU A 13 -7.69 10.02 3.65
C LEU A 13 -6.90 10.50 2.43
N ASP A 14 -6.64 11.80 2.49
CA ASP A 14 -5.92 12.65 1.57
C ASP A 14 -4.91 11.88 0.72
N ARG A 15 -5.31 11.56 -0.52
CA ARG A 15 -4.44 10.84 -1.48
C ARG A 15 -3.15 11.60 -1.74
N ASP A 16 -3.14 12.91 -1.51
CA ASP A 16 -1.98 13.80 -1.70
C ASP A 16 -1.07 13.84 -0.47
N ALA A 17 -1.50 13.33 0.69
CA ALA A 17 -0.65 13.16 1.87
C ALA A 17 0.14 11.83 1.86
N LEU A 18 -0.10 10.97 0.86
CA LEU A 18 0.55 9.67 0.77
C LEU A 18 1.88 9.81 0.05
N THR A 19 2.94 9.37 0.72
CA THR A 19 4.26 9.32 0.11
C THR A 19 4.24 8.37 -1.10
N PRO A 20 4.80 8.75 -2.26
CA PRO A 20 4.91 7.85 -3.41
C PRO A 20 5.89 6.69 -3.16
N MET A 21 6.63 6.74 -2.05
CA MET A 21 7.68 5.80 -1.72
C MET A 21 7.77 5.57 -0.21
N ILE A 22 8.06 4.35 0.22
CA ILE A 22 8.53 4.08 1.58
C ILE A 22 9.98 3.63 1.58
N VAL A 23 10.67 3.90 2.67
CA VAL A 23 12.01 3.37 2.95
C VAL A 23 11.90 2.33 4.05
N HIS A 24 12.41 1.13 3.80
CA HIS A 24 12.52 0.08 4.81
C HIS A 24 13.95 -0.47 4.83
N GLY A 25 14.73 -0.04 5.82
CA GLY A 25 16.17 -0.26 5.86
C GLY A 25 16.86 0.53 4.76
N THR A 26 17.60 -0.16 3.89
CA THR A 26 18.28 0.42 2.72
C THR A 26 17.48 0.29 1.42
N HIS A 27 16.25 -0.24 1.48
CA HIS A 27 15.43 -0.49 0.31
C HIS A 27 14.33 0.55 0.18
N HIS A 28 14.14 1.03 -1.04
CA HIS A 28 13.12 1.99 -1.41
C HIS A 28 12.04 1.25 -2.18
N PHE A 29 10.78 1.45 -1.81
CA PHE A 29 9.62 0.84 -2.46
C PHE A 29 8.72 1.94 -2.98
N TYR A 30 8.60 2.04 -4.30
CA TYR A 30 7.74 3.00 -4.96
C TYR A 30 6.35 2.40 -5.23
N VAL A 31 5.35 3.27 -5.34
CA VAL A 31 4.07 2.89 -5.93
C VAL A 31 4.26 2.56 -7.42
N ASP A 32 3.40 1.71 -7.96
CA ASP A 32 3.40 1.25 -9.35
C ASP A 32 4.65 0.47 -9.81
N GLU A 33 5.56 0.13 -8.88
CA GLU A 33 6.72 -0.73 -9.13
C GLU A 33 6.56 -2.13 -8.50
N ILE A 34 7.18 -3.14 -9.11
CA ILE A 34 7.17 -4.50 -8.56
C ILE A 34 8.01 -4.55 -7.28
N ALA A 35 7.37 -4.99 -6.20
CA ALA A 35 8.00 -5.27 -4.92
C ALA A 35 7.89 -6.75 -4.57
N ARG A 36 8.93 -7.31 -3.95
CA ARG A 36 8.94 -8.68 -3.44
C ARG A 36 8.67 -8.68 -1.94
N CYS A 37 7.62 -9.39 -1.52
CA CYS A 37 7.32 -9.63 -0.13
C CYS A 37 8.29 -10.66 0.48
N ARG A 38 8.43 -10.66 1.82
CA ARG A 38 9.33 -11.59 2.54
C ARG A 38 9.00 -13.07 2.30
N ASN A 39 7.75 -13.38 1.98
CA ASN A 39 7.29 -14.73 1.65
C ASN A 39 7.59 -15.13 0.18
N GLY A 40 8.20 -14.24 -0.61
CA GLY A 40 8.50 -14.48 -2.02
C GLY A 40 7.43 -13.99 -3.00
N ASP A 41 6.24 -13.57 -2.52
CA ASP A 41 5.19 -13.04 -3.39
C ASP A 41 5.64 -11.74 -4.07
N LEU A 42 5.22 -11.54 -5.31
CA LEU A 42 5.38 -10.30 -6.04
C LEU A 42 4.10 -9.47 -5.96
N VAL A 43 4.24 -8.19 -5.65
CA VAL A 43 3.14 -7.23 -5.52
C VAL A 43 3.48 -5.92 -6.21
N ILE A 44 2.46 -5.16 -6.61
CA ILE A 44 2.61 -3.77 -7.09
C ILE A 44 1.85 -2.87 -6.11
N PRO A 45 2.54 -2.09 -5.24
CA PRO A 45 1.91 -1.17 -4.31
C PRO A 45 1.20 -0.03 -5.05
N LEU A 46 -0.01 0.31 -4.63
CA LEU A 46 -0.79 1.43 -5.19
C LEU A 46 -0.76 2.66 -4.28
N ARG A 47 -0.73 2.41 -2.98
CA ARG A 47 -0.69 3.46 -1.96
C ARG A 47 -0.21 2.88 -0.65
N TRP A 48 0.50 3.72 0.10
CA TRP A 48 0.94 3.41 1.45
C TRP A 48 -0.02 4.00 2.47
N GLY A 49 -0.15 3.38 3.63
CA GLY A 49 -1.01 3.87 4.70
C GLY A 49 -0.58 3.32 6.04
N ILE A 50 -0.62 4.17 7.06
CA ILE A 50 -0.32 3.75 8.43
C ILE A 50 -1.62 3.27 9.07
N TYR A 51 -1.65 2.00 9.48
CA TYR A 51 -2.75 1.43 10.25
C TYR A 51 -2.21 0.82 11.53
N LYS A 52 -2.76 1.24 12.68
CA LYS A 52 -2.31 0.82 14.02
C LYS A 52 -0.79 0.99 14.25
N GLY A 53 -0.20 2.05 13.71
CA GLY A 53 1.22 2.36 13.86
C GLY A 53 2.17 1.56 12.97
N ALA A 54 1.64 0.66 12.12
CA ALA A 54 2.42 -0.07 11.12
C ALA A 54 2.18 0.49 9.72
N MET A 55 3.21 0.47 8.88
CA MET A 55 3.08 0.80 7.46
C MET A 55 2.45 -0.38 6.72
N HIS A 56 1.40 -0.11 5.97
CA HIS A 56 0.71 -1.05 5.08
C HIS A 56 0.68 -0.49 3.67
N ALA A 57 0.51 -1.37 2.68
CA ALA A 57 0.19 -0.99 1.32
C ALA A 57 -1.12 -1.66 0.87
N ASP A 58 -1.89 -0.90 0.12
CA ASP A 58 -2.85 -1.48 -0.83
C ASP A 58 -2.05 -1.86 -2.08
N ALA A 59 -2.19 -3.09 -2.58
CA ALA A 59 -1.33 -3.62 -3.63
C ALA A 59 -2.01 -4.68 -4.48
N PHE A 60 -1.66 -4.75 -5.77
CA PHE A 60 -2.03 -5.88 -6.62
C PHE A 60 -1.05 -7.03 -6.46
N LYS A 61 -1.57 -8.26 -6.33
CA LYS A 61 -0.73 -9.46 -6.38
C LYS A 61 -0.38 -9.79 -7.84
N VAL A 62 0.90 -9.99 -8.11
CA VAL A 62 1.39 -10.39 -9.44
C VAL A 62 1.35 -11.90 -9.54
N HIS A 63 0.71 -12.38 -10.60
CA HIS A 63 0.72 -13.79 -10.99
C HIS A 63 1.56 -13.91 -12.26
N VAL A 64 2.69 -14.61 -12.16
CA VAL A 64 3.51 -14.96 -13.32
C VAL A 64 3.00 -16.31 -13.84
N SER A 65 2.50 -16.31 -15.06
CA SER A 65 2.19 -17.53 -15.82
C SER A 65 3.27 -17.74 -16.88
N ASP A 66 3.77 -18.97 -16.98
CA ASP A 66 4.70 -19.41 -18.01
C ASP A 66 4.05 -19.47 -19.40
#